data_AF-A0A497F011-F1
#
_entry.id   AF-A0A497F011-F1
#
_cell.length_a   1.000
_cell.length_b   1.000
_cell.length_c   1.000
_cell.angle_alpha   90.00
_cell.angle_beta   90.00
_cell.angle_gamma   90.00
#
_symmetry.space_group_name_H-M   'P 1'
#
loop_
_entity.id
_entity.type
_entity.pdbx_description
1 polymer ?
#
loop_
_entity_poly.entity_id
_entity_poly.type
_entity_poly.pdbx_seq_one_letter_code
_entity_poly.pdbx_strand_id
1 'polypeptide(L)' 'MGKVGDVRKVVILGSGAIKVGEAAEFDYSGSQAIK' A
#
# COMPACT_ATOMS: atom_id res chain seq x y z
N MET A 1 -5.40 -14.82 -13.17
CA MET A 1 -5.14 -14.64 -11.73
C MET A 1 -6.47 -14.31 -11.06
N GLY A 2 -6.98 -15.15 -10.15
CA GLY A 2 -8.28 -14.92 -9.50
C GLY A 2 -8.17 -13.83 -8.44
N LYS A 3 -9.20 -12.99 -8.29
CA LYS A 3 -9.32 -12.12 -7.12
C LYS A 3 -9.31 -12.99 -5.87
N VAL A 4 -8.65 -12.51 -4.81
CA VAL A 4 -8.67 -13.19 -3.50
C VAL A 4 -10.08 -13.11 -2.94
N GLY A 5 -10.88 -14.15 -3.15
CA GLY A 5 -12.22 -14.42 -2.58
C GLY A 5 -13.07 -13.22 -2.14
N ASP A 6 -13.82 -13.41 -1.04
CA ASP A 6 -14.70 -12.42 -0.42
C ASP A 6 -13.93 -11.62 0.66
N VAL A 7 -12.85 -10.94 0.27
CA VAL A 7 -12.11 -10.07 1.20
C VAL A 7 -12.90 -8.78 1.39
N ARG A 8 -13.57 -8.69 2.55
CA ARG A 8 -14.46 -7.56 2.89
C ARG A 8 -13.75 -6.36 3.53
N LYS A 9 -12.56 -6.58 4.10
CA LYS A 9 -11.74 -5.56 4.78
C LYS A 9 -10.27 -5.90 4.62
N VAL A 10 -9.46 -4.87 4.43
CA VAL A 10 -8.00 -4.97 4.32
C VAL A 10 -7.38 -3.88 5.18
N VAL A 11 -6.25 -4.18 5.82
CA VAL A 11 -5.41 -3.18 6.52
C VAL A 11 -4.19 -2.93 5.64
N ILE A 12 -3.96 -1.68 5.29
CA ILE A 12 -2.77 -1.25 4.54
C ILE A 12 -1.78 -0.68 5.56
N LEU A 13 -0.60 -1.28 5.63
CA LEU A 13 0.50 -0.77 6.46
C LEU A 13 1.30 0.25 5.64
N GLY A 14 1.46 1.46 6.16
CA GLY A 14 2.25 2.51 5.52
C GLY A 14 3.77 2.25 5.57
N SER A 15 4.55 3.15 4.96
CA SER A 15 6.02 3.09 4.88
C SER A 15 6.75 3.30 6.22
N GLY A 16 6.05 3.83 7.22
CA GLY A 16 6.68 4.27 8.47
C GLY A 16 7.47 5.57 8.25
N ALA A 17 8.57 5.75 8.97
CA ALA A 17 9.42 6.93 8.81
C ALA A 17 10.18 6.91 7.48
N ILE A 18 10.25 8.06 6.81
CA ILE A 18 11.02 8.25 5.57
C ILE A 18 12.51 8.00 5.84
N LYS A 19 13.11 7.13 5.03
CA LYS A 19 14.53 6.79 5.08
C LYS A 19 15.19 7.18 3.76
N VAL A 20 16.52 7.32 3.76
CA VAL A 20 17.28 7.59 2.54
C VAL A 20 17.09 6.39 1.59
N GLY A 21 16.52 6.66 0.41
CA GLY A 21 16.14 5.63 -0.57
C GLY A 21 14.70 5.13 -0.47
N GLU A 22 13.94 5.52 0.57
CA GLU A 22 12.51 5.20 0.74
C GLU A 22 11.70 6.51 0.77
N ALA A 23 11.78 7.28 -0.31
CA ALA A 23 11.12 8.58 -0.44
C ALA A 23 9.66 8.42 -0.90
N ALA A 24 9.17 9.32 -1.75
CA ALA A 24 7.75 9.44 -2.13
C ALA A 24 7.14 8.23 -2.88
N GLU A 25 7.93 7.22 -3.23
CA GLU A 25 7.46 6.03 -3.95
C GLU A 25 6.43 5.22 -3.16
N PHE A 26 6.57 5.17 -1.83
CA PHE A 26 5.65 4.43 -0.98
C PHE A 26 4.32 5.17 -0.75
N ASP A 27 4.35 6.50 -0.75
CA ASP A 27 3.12 7.31 -0.65
C ASP A 27 2.29 7.19 -1.94
N TYR A 28 2.97 7.21 -3.10
CA TYR A 28 2.31 6.97 -4.39
C TYR A 28 1.73 5.55 -4.46
N SER A 29 2.51 4.53 -4.08
CA SER A 29 2.09 3.13 -4.10
C SER A 29 0.94 2.86 -3.12
N GLY A 30 0.97 3.46 -1.93
CA GLY A 30 -0.11 3.37 -0.94
C GLY A 30 -1.41 3.99 -1.45
N SER A 31 -1.32 5.15 -2.12
CA SER A 31 -2.47 5.79 -2.75
C SER A 31 -3.08 4.95 -3.89
N GLN A 32 -2.23 4.29 -4.69
CA GLN A 32 -2.68 3.35 -5.73
C GLN A 32 -3.34 2.09 -5.13
N ALA A 33 -2.89 1.62 -3.97
CA ALA A 33 -3.49 0.48 -3.30
C ALA A 33 -4.88 0.77 -2.71
N ILE A 34 -5.20 2.05 -2.46
CA ILE A 34 -6.52 2.51 -1.99
C ILE A 34 -7.49 2.78 -3.15
N LYS A 35 -6.96 3.15 -4.31
CA LYS A 35 -7.75 3.42 -5.53
C LYS A 35 -8.34 2.14 -6.11
#